data_AF-A0A942JIG0-F1
#
_entry.id   AF-A0A942JIG0-F1
#
_cell.length_a   1.000
_cell.length_b   1.000
_cell.length_c   1.000
_cell.angle_alpha   90.00
_cell.angle_beta   90.00
_cell.angle_gamma   90.00
#
_symmetry.space_group_name_H-M   'P 1'
#
loop_
_entity.id
_entity.type
_entity.pdbx_description
1 polymer ?
#
loop_
_entity_poly.entity_id
_entity_poly.type
_entity_poly.pdbx_seq_one_letter_code
_entity_poly.pdbx_strand_id
1 'polypeptide(L)'
;MRTIRLTDDQASLLKMYVLLSTKYREREIEAWTSMGTERGKDGAIAFPNAVSNAEWWTNAHASLAEILKLLDAARETAPKMPCRGPER
;
A
#
# COMPACT_ATOMS: atom_id res chain seq x y z
N MET A 1 -14.86 1.41 16.01
CA MET A 1 -13.70 1.76 15.15
C MET A 1 -12.67 2.48 16.00
N ARG A 2 -11.39 2.11 15.95
CA ARG A 2 -10.32 2.72 16.76
C ARG A 2 -9.44 3.57 15.86
N THR A 3 -9.11 4.78 16.30
CA THR A 3 -8.22 5.72 15.59
C THR A 3 -6.81 5.61 16.14
N ILE A 4 -5.80 5.64 15.26
CA ILE A 4 -4.37 5.69 15.60
C ILE A 4 -3.84 7.04 15.11
N ARG A 5 -3.14 7.78 15.98
CA ARG A 5 -2.45 9.02 15.61
C ARG A 5 -0.99 8.72 15.32
N LEU A 6 -0.45 9.34 14.28
CA LEU A 6 0.96 9.29 13.90
C LEU A 6 1.56 10.69 14.05
N THR A 7 2.83 10.77 14.43
CA THR A 7 3.63 12.00 14.27
C THR A 7 3.99 12.21 12.78
N ASP A 8 4.44 13.40 12.41
CA ASP A 8 4.86 13.71 11.04
C ASP A 8 5.99 12.79 10.55
N ASP A 9 6.93 12.45 11.44
CA ASP A 9 8.02 11.51 11.14
C ASP A 9 7.50 10.09 10.93
N GLN A 10 6.57 9.64 11.77
CA GLN A 10 5.94 8.32 11.62
C GLN A 10 5.11 8.24 10.34
N ALA A 11 4.37 9.30 10.01
CA ALA A 11 3.62 9.41 8.76
C ALA A 11 4.55 9.39 7.54
N SER A 12 5.69 10.09 7.60
CA SER A 12 6.70 10.10 6.54
C SER A 12 7.35 8.74 6.35
N LEU A 13 7.69 8.05 7.46
CA LEU A 13 8.25 6.70 7.43
C LEU A 13 7.25 5.69 6.84
N LEU A 14 5.99 5.75 7.26
CA LEU A 14 4.93 4.92 6.70
C LEU A 14 4.77 5.18 5.21
N LYS A 15 4.68 6.44 4.78
CA LYS A 15 4.59 6.81 3.35
C LYS A 15 5.74 6.19 2.54
N MET A 16 6.97 6.35 3.03
CA MET A 16 8.17 5.81 2.38
C MET A 16 8.08 4.29 2.24
N TYR A 17 7.73 3.57 3.30
CA TYR A 17 7.63 2.10 3.27
C TYR A 17 6.54 1.60 2.31
N VAL A 18 5.39 2.28 2.28
CA VAL A 18 4.29 1.96 1.35
C VAL A 18 4.71 2.17 -0.10
N LEU A 19 5.44 3.26 -0.39
CA LEU A 19 5.96 3.56 -1.72
C LEU A 19 6.99 2.52 -2.18
N LEU A 20 7.96 2.17 -1.33
CA LEU A 20 9.00 1.17 -1.63
C LEU A 20 8.42 -0.17 -2.10
N SER A 21 7.31 -0.58 -1.48
CA SER A 21 6.70 -1.89 -1.72
C SER A 21 5.72 -1.93 -2.90
N THR A 22 5.51 -0.81 -3.62
CA THR A 22 4.53 -0.71 -4.72
C THR A 22 4.80 -1.70 -5.84
N LYS A 23 6.03 -1.72 -6.37
CA LYS A 23 6.43 -2.62 -7.46
C LYS A 23 6.48 -4.09 -7.03
N TYR A 24 6.66 -4.34 -5.74
CA TYR A 24 6.57 -5.69 -5.21
C TYR A 24 5.11 -6.18 -5.24
N ARG A 25 4.16 -5.37 -4.75
CA ARG A 25 2.72 -5.70 -4.80
C ARG A 25 2.21 -5.91 -6.22
N GLU A 26 2.61 -5.07 -7.18
CA GLU A 26 2.22 -5.23 -8.59
C GLU A 26 2.68 -6.58 -9.16
N ARG A 27 3.93 -6.99 -8.87
CA ARG A 27 4.47 -8.29 -9.30
C ARG A 27 3.76 -9.47 -8.64
N GLU A 28 3.41 -9.36 -7.35
CA GLU A 28 2.61 -10.38 -6.67
C GLU A 28 1.24 -10.53 -7.33
N ILE A 29 0.53 -9.43 -7.60
CA ILE A 29 -0.77 -9.47 -8.31
C ILE A 29 -0.63 -10.20 -9.65
N GLU A 30 0.37 -9.84 -10.45
CA GLU A 30 0.64 -10.47 -11.75
C GLU A 30 0.92 -11.98 -11.60
N ALA A 31 1.81 -12.35 -10.68
CA ALA A 31 2.19 -13.74 -10.43
C ALA A 31 0.98 -14.59 -9.98
N TRP A 32 0.19 -14.11 -9.01
CA TRP A 32 -1.00 -14.82 -8.54
C TRP A 32 -2.09 -14.90 -9.59
N THR A 33 -2.27 -13.85 -10.40
CA THR A 33 -3.21 -13.87 -11.54
C THR A 33 -2.80 -14.91 -12.57
N SER A 34 -1.51 -14.97 -12.92
CA SER A 34 -0.99 -15.97 -13.86
C SER A 34 -1.19 -17.39 -13.32
N MET A 35 -0.80 -17.64 -12.07
CA MET A 35 -0.96 -18.95 -11.41
C MET A 35 -2.43 -19.40 -11.30
N GLY A 36 -3.39 -18.47 -11.22
CA GLY A 36 -4.83 -18.80 -11.20
C GLY A 36 -5.33 -19.45 -12.50
N THR A 37 -4.61 -19.26 -13.60
CA THR A 37 -4.95 -19.84 -14.91
C THR A 37 -4.20 -21.14 -15.20
N GLU A 38 -3.19 -21.47 -14.40
CA GLU A 38 -2.37 -22.66 -14.62
C GLU A 38 -3.19 -23.94 -14.37
N ARG A 39 -2.99 -24.92 -15.26
CA ARG A 39 -3.62 -26.24 -15.19
C ARG A 39 -2.57 -27.32 -15.13
N GLY A 40 -2.77 -28.29 -14.25
CA GLY A 40 -1.96 -29.50 -14.15
C GLY A 40 -2.15 -30.43 -15.36
N LYS A 41 -1.37 -31.52 -15.39
CA LYS A 41 -1.44 -32.53 -16.46
C LYS A 41 -2.80 -33.23 -16.56
N ASP A 42 -3.55 -33.24 -15.47
CA ASP A 42 -4.91 -33.77 -15.34
C ASP A 42 -5.99 -32.74 -15.72
N GLY A 43 -5.60 -31.51 -16.07
CA GLY A 43 -6.51 -30.41 -16.37
C GLY A 43 -7.08 -29.71 -15.13
N ALA A 44 -6.73 -30.14 -13.92
CA ALA A 44 -7.13 -29.46 -12.69
C ALA A 44 -6.35 -28.15 -12.49
N ILE A 45 -6.89 -27.22 -11.68
CA ILE A 45 -6.17 -26.00 -11.31
C ILE A 45 -4.91 -26.37 -10.52
N ALA A 46 -3.74 -25.92 -11.00
CA ALA A 46 -2.46 -26.22 -10.35
C ALA A 46 -2.31 -25.51 -8.99
N PHE A 47 -2.88 -24.31 -8.87
CA PHE A 47 -2.82 -23.48 -7.65
C PHE A 47 -4.23 -23.05 -7.20
N PRO A 48 -4.93 -23.85 -6.38
CA PRO A 48 -6.33 -23.61 -6.02
C PRO A 48 -6.61 -22.25 -5.36
N ASN A 49 -5.63 -21.70 -4.63
CA ASN A 49 -5.76 -20.44 -3.91
C ASN A 49 -5.20 -19.23 -4.68
N ALA A 50 -4.72 -19.41 -5.91
CA ALA A 50 -4.06 -18.31 -6.62
C ALA A 50 -5.01 -17.16 -6.95
N VAL A 51 -6.28 -17.47 -7.25
CA VAL A 51 -7.31 -16.44 -7.50
C VAL A 51 -7.59 -15.60 -6.25
N SER A 52 -7.81 -16.24 -5.10
CA SER A 52 -8.07 -15.53 -3.85
C SER A 52 -6.84 -14.75 -3.36
N ASN A 53 -5.63 -15.25 -3.61
CA ASN A 53 -4.39 -14.50 -3.35
C ASN A 53 -4.28 -13.26 -4.24
N ALA A 54 -4.61 -13.36 -5.53
CA ALA A 54 -4.61 -12.21 -6.45
C ALA A 54 -5.62 -11.13 -6.01
N GLU A 55 -6.82 -11.54 -5.59
CA GLU A 55 -7.82 -10.63 -5.02
C GLU A 55 -7.32 -9.94 -3.75
N TRP A 56 -6.71 -10.70 -2.83
CA TRP A 56 -6.15 -10.13 -1.61
C TRP A 56 -5.08 -9.07 -1.91
N TRP A 57 -4.12 -9.38 -2.80
CA TRP A 57 -3.08 -8.44 -3.18
C TRP A 57 -3.62 -7.20 -3.89
N THR A 58 -4.64 -7.37 -4.73
CA THR A 58 -5.33 -6.25 -5.39
C THR A 58 -5.99 -5.33 -4.37
N ASN A 59 -6.73 -5.90 -3.41
CA ASN A 59 -7.38 -5.15 -2.34
C ASN A 59 -6.36 -4.44 -1.43
N ALA A 60 -5.26 -5.12 -1.09
CA ALA A 60 -4.16 -4.54 -0.31
C ALA A 60 -3.49 -3.38 -1.06
N HIS A 61 -3.23 -3.53 -2.36
CA HIS A 61 -2.65 -2.47 -3.19
C HIS A 61 -3.55 -1.23 -3.23
N ALA A 62 -4.85 -1.41 -3.47
CA ALA A 62 -5.83 -0.32 -3.45
C ALA A 62 -5.93 0.37 -2.09
N SER A 63 -5.99 -0.41 -1.00
CA SER A 63 -6.06 0.12 0.37
C SER A 63 -4.83 0.95 0.72
N LEU A 64 -3.64 0.50 0.30
CA LEU A 64 -2.39 1.23 0.52
C LEU A 64 -2.30 2.52 -0.31
N ALA A 65 -2.84 2.52 -1.54
CA ALA A 65 -2.97 3.73 -2.34
C ALA A 65 -3.88 4.77 -1.66
N GLU A 66 -4.95 4.32 -0.99
CA GLU A 66 -5.83 5.19 -0.22
C GLU A 66 -5.13 5.76 1.02
N ILE A 67 -4.34 4.94 1.74
CA ILE A 67 -3.51 5.42 2.85
C ILE A 67 -2.55 6.52 2.38
N LEU A 68 -1.91 6.38 1.21
CA LEU A 68 -1.03 7.43 0.68
C LEU A 68 -1.77 8.76 0.46
N LYS A 69 -2.98 8.73 -0.11
CA LYS A 69 -3.80 9.95 -0.30
C LYS A 69 -4.16 10.60 1.03
N LEU A 70 -4.52 9.79 2.04
CA LEU A 70 -4.85 10.29 3.37
C LEU A 70 -3.65 10.95 4.04
N LEU A 71 -2.46 10.35 3.91
CA LEU A 71 -1.22 10.93 4.43
C LEU A 71 -0.86 12.26 3.75
N ASP A 72 -1.12 12.40 2.45
CA ASP A 72 -0.87 13.64 1.72
C ASP A 72 -1.86 14.74 2.08
N ALA A 73 -3.16 14.42 2.13
CA ALA A 73 -4.19 15.36 2.57
C ALA A 73 -3.93 15.85 4.02
N ALA A 74 -3.51 14.95 4.92
CA ALA A 74 -3.20 15.32 6.31
C ALA A 74 -2.06 16.35 6.39
N ARG A 75 -1.04 16.27 5.53
CA ARG A 75 0.06 17.24 5.50
C ARG A 75 -0.33 18.60 4.95
N GLU A 76 -1.25 18.66 4.00
CA GLU A 76 -1.76 19.95 3.47
C GLU A 76 -2.57 20.72 4.51
N THR A 77 -3.22 20.02 5.43
CA THR A 77 -3.98 20.63 6.54
C THR A 77 -3.14 21.03 7.75
N ALA A 78 -1.85 20.64 7.79
CA ALA A 78 -0.98 20.99 8.90
C ALA A 78 -0.62 22.50 8.86
N PRO A 79 -0.77 23.25 9.96
CA PRO A 79 -0.40 24.66 9.99
C PRO A 79 1.08 24.81 9.65
N LYS A 80 1.39 25.62 8.63
CA LYS A 80 2.77 25.98 8.32
C LYS A 80 3.40 26.58 9.58
N MET A 81 4.43 25.91 10.09
CA MET A 81 5.21 26.42 11.21
C MET A 81 5.75 27.80 10.82
N PRO A 82 5.43 28.88 11.57
CA PRO A 82 5.94 30.19 11.22
C PRO A 82 7.46 30.14 11.34
N CYS A 83 8.16 30.54 10.27
CA CYS A 83 9.61 30.69 10.30
C CYS A 83 9.96 31.62 11.46
N ARG A 84 10.61 31.09 12.52
CA ARG A 84 11.25 31.96 13.52
C ARG A 84 12.37 32.69 12.79
N GLY A 85 12.19 33.99 12.55
CA GLY A 85 13.27 34.87 12.16
C GLY A 85 14.37 34.84 13.22
N PRO A 86 15.63 35.17 12.85
CA PRO A 86 16.73 35.16 13.80
C PRO A 86 16.40 36.08 14.98
N GLU A 87 16.49 35.55 16.20
CA GLU A 87 16.45 36.34 17.42
C GLU A 87 17.63 37.33 17.35
N ARG A 88 17.31 38.62 17.42
CA ARG A 88 18.26 39.74 17.29
C ARG A 88 19.23 39.80 18.47
#